data_AF-A0A183EQP7-F1
#
_entry.id   AF-A0A183EQP7-F1
#
_cell.length_a   1.000
_cell.length_b   1.000
_cell.length_c   1.000
_cell.angle_alpha   90.00
_cell.angle_beta   90.00
_cell.angle_gamma   90.00
#
_symmetry.space_group_name_H-M   'P 1'
#
loop_
_entity.id
_entity.type
_entity.pdbx_description
1 polymer ?
#
loop_
_entity_poly.entity_id
_entity_poly.type
_entity_poly.pdbx_seq_one_letter_code
_entity_poly.pdbx_strand_id
1 'polypeptide(L)'
;MPLLGRKPFRRTLCPSDLRPDDQVFYLPLTGEVFTSYENFFQRQIALSSMIWTCAVTGKTGLTFEEALESEKNAQVNLYFC
;
A
#
# COMPACT_ATOMS: atom_id res chain seq x y z
N MET A 1 -6.07 6.97 -0.91
CA MET A 1 -5.41 5.67 -0.71
C MET A 1 -5.49 4.94 -2.05
N PRO A 2 -4.34 4.49 -2.62
CA PRO A 2 -4.30 4.01 -4.00
C PRO A 2 -5.23 2.84 -4.28
N LEU A 3 -5.73 2.78 -5.52
CA LEU A 3 -6.58 1.70 -5.99
C LEU A 3 -5.75 0.61 -6.66
N LEU A 4 -6.01 -0.63 -6.28
CA LEU A 4 -5.44 -1.82 -6.92
C LEU A 4 -6.34 -2.23 -8.08
N GLY A 5 -5.89 -2.04 -9.32
CA GLY A 5 -6.72 -2.36 -10.49
C GLY A 5 -8.09 -1.66 -10.47
N ARG A 6 -8.12 -0.39 -10.05
CA ARG A 6 -9.34 0.44 -9.86
C ARG A 6 -10.29 -0.03 -8.75
N LYS A 7 -9.89 -0.98 -7.90
CA LYS A 7 -10.65 -1.39 -6.72
C LYS A 7 -10.00 -0.85 -5.44
N PRO A 8 -10.78 -0.56 -4.38
CA PRO A 8 -10.22 -0.16 -3.10
C PRO A 8 -9.24 -1.22 -2.57
N PHE A 9 -8.01 -0.81 -2.31
CA PHE A 9 -7.02 -1.68 -1.70
C PHE A 9 -7.31 -1.87 -0.22
N ARG A 10 -7.44 -3.12 0.22
CA ARG A 10 -7.58 -3.47 1.63
C ARG A 10 -6.29 -4.07 2.16
N ARG A 11 -5.81 -3.50 3.26
CA ARG A 11 -4.71 -4.06 4.04
C ARG A 11 -5.19 -5.32 4.75
N THR A 12 -4.30 -6.27 4.90
CA THR A 12 -4.53 -7.43 5.77
C THR A 12 -4.37 -6.98 7.21
N LEU A 13 -5.27 -7.48 8.08
CA LEU A 13 -5.21 -7.20 9.50
C LEU A 13 -3.97 -7.86 10.11
N CYS A 14 -3.36 -7.19 11.08
CA CYS A 14 -2.30 -7.79 11.88
C CYS A 14 -2.82 -9.08 12.51
N PRO A 15 -2.08 -10.20 12.43
CA PRO A 15 -2.49 -11.42 13.10
C PRO A 15 -2.59 -11.16 14.61
N SER A 16 -3.75 -11.49 15.18
CA SER A 16 -4.06 -11.21 16.60
C SER A 16 -3.35 -12.14 17.59
N ASP A 17 -2.67 -13.17 17.09
CA ASP A 17 -2.00 -14.20 17.91
C ASP A 17 -0.49 -13.95 18.10
N LEU A 18 -0.01 -12.74 17.75
CA LEU A 18 1.40 -12.39 17.84
C LEU A 18 1.87 -12.23 19.29
N ARG A 19 2.97 -12.90 19.63
CA ARG A 19 3.67 -12.72 20.90
C ARG A 19 4.75 -11.62 20.76
N PRO A 20 5.16 -10.97 21.87
CA PRO A 20 6.18 -9.91 21.82
C PRO A 20 7.54 -10.34 21.22
N ASP A 21 7.92 -11.60 21.39
CA ASP A 21 9.18 -12.18 20.91
C ASP A 21 9.08 -12.85 19.52
N ASP A 22 7.90 -12.84 18.88
CA ASP A 22 7.75 -13.47 17.57
C ASP A 22 8.48 -12.67 16.49
N GLN A 23 9.24 -13.39 15.67
CA GLN A 23 9.88 -12.79 14.50
C GLN A 23 8.83 -12.55 13.41
N VAL A 24 8.74 -11.31 12.96
CA VAL A 24 7.78 -10.86 11.96
C VAL A 24 8.45 -10.04 10.88
N PHE A 25 7.85 -10.08 9.69
CA PHE A 25 8.20 -9.23 8.57
C PHE A 25 7.27 -8.02 8.56
N TYR A 26 7.84 -6.84 8.80
CA TYR A 26 7.11 -5.57 8.79
C TYR A 26 7.24 -4.87 7.44
N LEU A 27 6.11 -4.40 6.91
CA LEU A 27 6.04 -3.67 5.66
C LEU A 27 5.67 -2.20 5.92
N PRO A 28 6.64 -1.27 5.97
CA PRO A 28 6.41 0.11 6.42
C PRO A 28 5.47 0.91 5.50
N LEU A 29 5.46 0.60 4.20
CA LEU A 29 4.61 1.31 3.23
C LEU A 29 3.11 1.12 3.50
N THR A 30 2.70 -0.08 3.90
CA THR A 30 1.30 -0.39 4.21
C THR A 30 1.03 -0.49 5.71
N GLY A 31 2.08 -0.52 6.54
CA GLY A 31 1.95 -0.74 7.98
C GLY A 31 1.48 -2.15 8.32
N GLU A 32 1.73 -3.13 7.43
CA GLU A 32 1.31 -4.52 7.62
C GLU A 32 2.41 -5.35 8.27
N VAL A 33 2.00 -6.35 9.03
CA VAL A 33 2.88 -7.31 9.70
C VAL A 33 2.55 -8.70 9.21
N PHE A 34 3.56 -9.46 8.81
CA PHE A 34 3.44 -10.82 8.30
C PHE A 34 4.32 -11.77 9.09
N THR A 35 3.81 -12.95 9.43
CA THR A 35 4.59 -14.03 10.03
C THR A 35 5.21 -14.96 8.98
N SER A 36 4.63 -15.00 7.78
CA SER A 36 5.13 -15.79 6.65
C SER A 36 5.89 -14.92 5.66
N TYR A 37 7.10 -15.36 5.33
CA TYR A 37 7.94 -14.74 4.30
C TYR A 37 7.25 -14.71 2.94
N GLU A 38 6.52 -15.76 2.57
CA GLU A 38 5.84 -15.83 1.27
C GLU A 38 4.76 -14.76 1.15
N ASN A 39 3.95 -14.57 2.20
CA ASN A 39 2.92 -13.53 2.24
C ASN A 39 3.54 -12.12 2.18
N PHE A 40 4.64 -11.89 2.91
CA PHE A 40 5.38 -10.64 2.85
C PHE A 40 5.92 -10.37 1.44
N PHE A 41 6.55 -11.37 0.81
CA PHE A 41 7.15 -11.23 -0.51
C PHE A 41 6.12 -11.01 -1.61
N GLN A 42 5.01 -11.74 -1.59
CA GLN A 42 3.88 -11.50 -2.50
C GLN A 42 3.33 -10.08 -2.35
N ARG A 43 3.22 -9.58 -1.11
CA ARG A 43 2.79 -8.21 -0.87
C ARG A 43 3.79 -7.19 -1.41
N GLN A 44 5.09 -7.40 -1.19
CA GLN A 44 6.15 -6.55 -1.72
C GLN A 44 6.07 -6.47 -3.25
N ILE A 45 5.94 -7.60 -3.93
CA ILE A 45 5.78 -7.64 -5.39
C ILE A 45 4.53 -6.86 -5.84
N ALA A 46 3.41 -7.03 -5.16
CA ALA A 46 2.17 -6.33 -5.49
C ALA A 46 2.32 -4.81 -5.36
N LEU A 47 3.02 -4.31 -4.33
CA LEU A 47 3.28 -2.88 -4.14
C LEU A 47 4.23 -2.32 -5.21
N SER A 48 5.24 -3.08 -5.61
CA SER A 48 6.22 -2.71 -6.64
C SER A 48 5.69 -2.88 -8.07
N SER A 49 4.53 -3.49 -8.27
CA SER A 49 3.93 -3.68 -9.59
C SER A 49 3.23 -2.42 -10.09
N MET A 50 3.33 -2.10 -11.38
CA MET A 50 2.71 -0.92 -12.02
C MET A 50 1.21 -1.10 -12.32
N ILE A 51 0.45 -1.58 -11.34
CA ILE A 51 -0.99 -1.89 -11.46
C ILE A 51 -1.88 -0.94 -10.65
N TRP A 52 -1.28 0.06 -10.02
CA TRP A 52 -1.97 0.99 -9.14
C TRP A 52 -2.52 2.18 -9.88
N THR A 53 -3.55 2.76 -9.29
CA THR A 53 -4.23 3.95 -9.77
C THR A 53 -4.36 4.95 -8.63
N CYS A 54 -4.00 6.21 -8.87
CA CYS A 54 -4.25 7.31 -7.95
C CYS A 54 -5.76 7.55 -7.84
N ALA A 55 -6.32 7.49 -6.62
CA ALA A 55 -7.75 7.68 -6.43
C ALA A 55 -8.21 9.14 -6.65
N VAL A 56 -7.29 10.10 -6.56
CA VAL A 56 -7.58 11.54 -6.68
C VAL A 56 -7.50 11.99 -8.14
N THR A 57 -6.39 11.70 -8.82
CA THR A 57 -6.15 12.16 -10.20
C THR A 57 -6.62 11.17 -11.27
N GLY A 58 -6.88 9.92 -10.89
CA GLY A 58 -7.22 8.84 -11.82
C GLY A 58 -6.04 8.29 -12.63
N LYS A 59 -4.82 8.78 -12.41
CA LYS A 59 -3.61 8.30 -13.11
C LYS A 59 -3.37 6.82 -12.83
N THR A 60 -3.29 6.00 -13.87
CA THR A 60 -3.08 4.54 -13.82
C THR A 60 -1.65 4.16 -14.17
N GLY A 61 -1.27 2.90 -13.93
CA GLY A 61 0.04 2.36 -14.33
C GLY A 61 1.15 2.76 -13.37
N LEU A 62 0.80 3.00 -12.11
CA LEU A 62 1.72 3.45 -11.07
C LEU A 62 2.08 2.27 -10.17
N THR A 63 3.22 2.36 -9.50
CA THR A 63 3.47 1.60 -8.27
C THR A 63 2.65 2.17 -7.11
N PHE A 64 2.59 1.44 -5.99
CA PHE A 64 1.85 1.91 -4.81
C PHE A 64 2.39 3.25 -4.29
N GLU A 65 3.72 3.39 -4.24
CA GLU A 65 4.39 4.59 -3.75
C GLU A 65 4.16 5.79 -4.67
N GLU A 66 4.28 5.61 -5.98
CA GLU A 66 3.99 6.67 -6.95
C GLU A 66 2.53 7.11 -6.90
N ALA A 67 1.59 6.17 -6.71
CA ALA A 67 0.19 6.48 -6.56
C ALA A 67 -0.07 7.27 -5.26
N LEU A 68 0.57 6.91 -4.13
CA LEU A 68 0.49 7.67 -2.88
C LEU A 68 1.02 9.09 -3.04
N GLU A 69 2.17 9.25 -3.68
CA GLU A 69 2.78 10.56 -3.91
C GLU A 69 1.91 11.41 -4.85
N SER A 70 1.31 10.79 -5.88
CA SER A 70 0.35 11.48 -6.75
C SER A 70 -0.90 11.93 -5.98
N GLU A 71 -1.43 11.13 -5.06
CA GLU A 71 -2.57 11.50 -4.22
C GLU A 71 -2.21 12.67 -3.30
N LYS A 72 -1.05 12.61 -2.64
CA LYS A 72 -0.56 13.66 -1.73
C LYS A 72 -0.39 15.00 -2.45
N ASN A 73 0.26 15.00 -3.62
CA ASN A 73 0.47 16.21 -4.40
C ASN A 73 -0.84 16.79 -4.93
N ALA A 74 -1.77 15.95 -5.37
CA ALA A 74 -3.08 16.40 -5.79
C ALA A 74 -3.87 17.01 -4.61
N GLN A 75 -3.78 16.41 -3.43
CA GLN A 75 -4.45 16.91 -2.23
C GLN A 75 -3.90 18.27 -1.79
N VAL A 76 -2.58 18.47 -1.83
CA VAL A 76 -1.95 19.78 -1.56
C VAL A 76 -2.49 20.82 -2.54
N ASN A 77 -2.52 20.53 -3.83
CA ASN A 77 -3.03 21.48 -4.84
C ASN A 77 -4.52 21.85 -4.63
N LEU A 78 -5.33 20.97 -4.05
CA LEU A 78 -6.74 21.28 -3.74
C LEU A 78 -6.89 22.27 -2.58
N TYR A 79 -5.96 22.33 -1.63
CA TYR A 79 -6.02 23.22 -0.47
C TYR A 79 -5.38 24.60 -0.69
N PHE A 80 -4.65 24.77 -1.79
CA PHE A 80 -4.01 26.04 -2.17
C PHE A 80 -4.75 26.76 -3.32
N CYS A 81 -6.02 26.41 -3.57
CA CYS A 81 -6.91 27.07 -4.52
C CYS A 81 -7.96 27.89 -3.77
#